data_AF-A0A924N480-F1
#
_entry.id   AF-A0A924N480-F1
#
_cell.length_a   1.000
_cell.length_b   1.000
_cell.length_c   1.000
_cell.angle_alpha   90.00
_cell.angle_beta   90.00
_cell.angle_gamma   90.00
#
_symmetry.space_group_name_H-M   'P 1'
#
loop_
_entity.id
_entity.type
_entity.pdbx_description
1 polymer ?
#
loop_
_entity_poly.entity_id
_entity_poly.type
_entity_poly.pdbx_seq_one_letter_code
_entity_poly.pdbx_strand_id
1 'polypeptide(L)' 'MAADPALATFLDLSDDAVAAYADARAEALGLPLPPAARAGVIDNLTLLRRQAETFIAALPVDAPGAAKAFEP' A
#
# COMPACT_ATOMS: atom_id res chain seq x y z
N MET A 1 1.46 13.65 -10.28
CA MET A 1 0.42 13.59 -9.23
C MET A 1 1.13 13.33 -7.91
N ALA A 2 0.92 14.14 -6.86
CA ALA A 2 1.48 13.80 -5.56
C ALA A 2 0.78 12.54 -5.05
N ALA A 3 1.53 11.53 -4.63
CA ALA A 3 0.93 10.37 -3.98
C ALA A 3 0.11 10.84 -2.76
N ASP A 4 -1.09 10.29 -2.59
CA ASP A 4 -1.86 10.44 -1.36
C ASP A 4 -0.92 10.20 -0.16
N PRO A 5 -0.91 11.05 0.89
CA PRO A 5 0.01 10.92 2.02
C PRO A 5 0.07 9.51 2.62
N ALA A 6 -1.07 8.81 2.68
CA ALA A 6 -1.11 7.43 3.18
C ALA A 6 -0.37 6.45 2.25
N LEU A 7 -0.47 6.64 0.92
CA LEU A 7 0.29 5.88 -0.06
C LEU A 7 1.79 6.19 0.02
N ALA A 8 2.15 7.47 0.15
CA ALA A 8 3.56 7.87 0.31
C ALA A 8 4.19 7.22 1.56
N THR A 9 3.49 7.26 2.69
CA THR A 9 3.94 6.60 3.93
C THR A 9 4.04 5.08 3.78
N PHE A 10 3.12 4.44 3.06
CA PHE A 10 3.18 2.99 2.82
C PHE A 10 4.36 2.57 1.93
N LEU A 11 4.68 3.36 0.91
CA LEU A 11 5.79 3.07 -0.01
C LEU A 11 7.16 3.24 0.64
N ASP A 12 7.29 4.16 1.59
CA ASP A 12 8.52 4.43 2.35
C ASP A 12 8.84 3.35 3.40
N LEU A 13 7.94 2.37 3.60
CA LEU A 13 8.19 1.27 4.53
C LEU A 13 9.33 0.37 4.04
N SER A 14 10.21 -0.04 4.95
CA SER A 14 11.07 -1.20 4.74
C SER A 14 10.26 -2.49 4.82
N ASP A 15 10.77 -3.58 4.26
CA ASP A 15 10.10 -4.89 4.32
C ASP A 15 9.87 -5.35 5.78
N ASP A 16 10.82 -5.08 6.67
CA ASP A 16 10.70 -5.40 8.09
C ASP A 16 9.63 -4.56 8.82
N ALA A 17 9.32 -3.37 8.29
CA ALA A 17 8.30 -2.48 8.87
C ALA A 17 6.87 -2.85 8.44
N VAL A 18 6.69 -3.66 7.39
CA VAL A 18 5.36 -4.02 6.85
C VAL A 18 4.51 -4.77 7.87
N ALA A 19 5.12 -5.62 8.70
CA ALA A 19 4.40 -6.36 9.74
C ALA A 19 3.74 -5.44 10.78
N ALA A 20 4.51 -4.46 11.28
CA ALA A 20 4.00 -3.49 12.25
C ALA A 20 2.93 -2.57 11.61
N TYR A 21 3.14 -2.18 10.36
CA TYR A 21 2.13 -1.44 9.60
C TYR A 21 0.82 -2.23 9.45
N ALA A 22 0.90 -3.52 9.11
CA ALA A 22 -0.28 -4.37 8.91
C ALA A 22 -1.12 -4.49 10.18
N ASP A 23 -0.47 -4.72 11.32
CA ASP A 23 -1.16 -4.82 12.62
C ASP A 23 -1.82 -3.48 13.01
N ALA A 24 -1.08 -2.37 12.92
CA ALA A 24 -1.60 -1.05 13.26
C ALA A 24 -2.75 -0.63 12.33
N ARG A 25 -2.65 -0.95 11.03
CA ARG A 25 -3.71 -0.65 10.07
C ARG A 25 -4.96 -1.49 10.29
N ALA A 26 -4.77 -2.77 10.59
CA ALA A 26 -5.86 -3.69 10.96
C ALA A 26 -6.62 -3.20 12.21
N GLU A 27 -5.89 -2.76 13.24
CA GLU A 27 -6.47 -2.16 14.44
C GLU A 27 -7.25 -0.87 14.12
N ALA A 28 -6.66 0.04 13.37
CA ALA A 28 -7.30 1.30 12.96
C ALA A 28 -8.59 1.09 12.15
N LEU A 29 -8.70 -0.04 11.44
CA LEU A 29 -9.89 -0.42 10.67
C LEU A 29 -10.92 -1.22 11.50
N GLY A 30 -10.61 -1.59 12.74
CA GLY A 30 -11.44 -2.48 13.55
C GLY A 30 -11.50 -3.92 13.00
N LEU A 31 -10.49 -4.33 12.23
CA LEU A 31 -10.41 -5.62 11.55
C LEU A 31 -9.18 -6.39 12.02
N PRO A 32 -9.14 -6.88 13.27
CA PRO A 32 -7.96 -7.57 13.80
C PRO A 32 -7.61 -8.78 12.93
N LEU A 33 -6.32 -8.92 12.61
CA LEU A 33 -5.85 -10.01 11.76
C LEU A 33 -5.97 -11.35 12.51
N PRO A 34 -6.74 -12.32 11.98
CA PRO A 34 -6.76 -13.66 12.56
C PRO A 34 -5.34 -14.25 12.55
N PRO A 35 -4.89 -14.95 13.61
CA PRO A 35 -3.53 -15.48 13.68
C PRO A 35 -3.14 -16.34 12.47
N ALA A 36 -4.09 -17.13 11.95
CA ALA A 36 -3.89 -17.96 10.77
C ALA A 36 -3.70 -17.16 9.46
N ALA A 37 -4.24 -15.94 9.38
CA ALA A 37 -4.16 -15.10 8.18
C ALA A 37 -2.99 -14.10 8.23
N ARG A 38 -2.46 -13.79 9.43
CA ARG A 38 -1.49 -12.71 9.63
C ARG A 38 -0.26 -12.82 8.73
N ALA A 39 0.35 -14.00 8.64
CA ALA A 39 1.53 -14.20 7.79
C ALA A 39 1.23 -13.90 6.31
N GLY A 40 0.14 -14.45 5.78
CA GLY A 40 -0.25 -14.23 4.39
C GLY A 40 -0.63 -12.77 4.09
N VAL A 41 -1.23 -12.05 5.06
CA VAL A 41 -1.52 -10.61 4.91
C VAL A 41 -0.22 -9.81 4.82
N ILE A 42 0.76 -10.11 5.66
CA ILE A 42 2.07 -9.44 5.63
C ILE A 42 2.77 -9.70 4.28
N ASP A 43 2.82 -10.95 3.82
CA ASP A 43 3.43 -11.30 2.53
C ASP A 43 2.77 -10.56 1.37
N ASN A 44 1.45 -10.50 1.35
CA ASN A 44 0.69 -9.80 0.32
C ASN A 44 0.93 -8.29 0.35
N LEU A 45 1.01 -7.67 1.53
CA LEU A 45 1.31 -6.25 1.66
C LEU A 45 2.74 -5.92 1.22
N THR A 46 3.70 -6.78 1.55
CA THR A 46 5.09 -6.63 1.09
C THR A 46 5.18 -6.71 -0.44
N LEU A 47 4.49 -7.69 -1.05
CA LEU A 47 4.42 -7.80 -2.50
C LEU A 47 3.79 -6.56 -3.13
N LEU A 48 2.65 -6.12 -2.60
CA LEU A 48 1.94 -4.93 -3.07
C LEU A 48 2.82 -3.67 -2.98
N ARG A 49 3.55 -3.48 -1.88
CA ARG A 49 4.47 -2.35 -1.68
C ARG A 49 5.53 -2.30 -2.78
N ARG A 50 6.24 -3.43 -3.00
CA ARG A 50 7.31 -3.53 -4.01
C ARG A 50 6.78 -3.33 -5.44
N GLN A 51 5.59 -3.85 -5.74
CA GLN A 51 4.94 -3.64 -7.03
C GLN A 51 4.58 -2.16 -7.23
N ALA A 52 3.96 -1.53 -6.23
CA ALA A 52 3.59 -0.12 -6.28
C ALA A 52 4.82 0.80 -6.42
N GLU A 53 5.91 0.51 -5.70
CA GLU A 53 7.20 1.18 -5.85
C GLU A 53 7.72 1.07 -7.29
N THR A 54 7.69 -0.13 -7.86
CA THR A 54 8.11 -0.38 -9.26
C THR A 54 7.27 0.42 -10.26
N PHE A 55 5.94 0.42 -10.09
CA PHE A 55 5.04 1.16 -10.96
C PHE A 55 5.26 2.68 -10.86
N ILE A 56 5.43 3.21 -9.65
CA ILE A 56 5.66 4.65 -9.44
C ILE A 56 7.01 5.07 -10.00
N ALA A 57 8.07 4.28 -9.83
CA ALA A 57 9.37 4.54 -10.43
C ALA A 57 9.31 4.55 -11.97
N ALA A 58 8.41 3.76 -12.57
CA ALA A 58 8.22 3.68 -14.02
C ALA A 58 7.24 4.73 -14.58
N LEU A 59 6.52 5.48 -13.74
CA LEU A 59 5.58 6.50 -14.20
C LEU A 59 6.36 7.70 -14.78
N PRO A 60 6.05 8.14 -16.02
CA PRO A 60 6.59 9.38 -16.55
C PRO A 60 6.26 10.55 -15.62
N VAL A 61 7.21 11.47 -15.42
CA VAL A 61 7.03 12.69 -14.58
C VAL A 61 5.80 13.50 -15.03
N ASP A 62 5.49 13.44 -16.33
CA ASP A 62 4.37 14.16 -16.97
C ASP A 62 3.21 13.25 -17.39
N ALA A 63 3.13 12.01 -16.87
CA ALA A 63 2.07 11.08 -17.24
C ALA A 63 0.68 11.68 -16.94
N PRO A 64 -0.16 11.95 -17.97
CA PRO A 64 -1.49 12.46 -17.73
C PRO A 64 -2.34 11.32 -17.21
N GLY A 65 -2.68 11.37 -15.93
CA GLY A 65 -3.46 10.33 -15.28
C GLY A 65 -4.50 10.93 -14.35
N ALA A 66 -5.43 11.74 -14.86
CA ALA A 66 -6.63 11.98 -14.08
C ALA A 66 -7.31 10.62 -13.87
N ALA A 67 -7.48 10.20 -12.61
CA ALA A 67 -8.35 9.08 -12.28
C ALA A 67 -9.67 9.30 -13.02
N LYS A 68 -10.08 8.32 -13.83
CA LYS A 68 -11.28 8.48 -14.64
C LYS A 68 -12.46 8.61 -13.66
N ALA A 69 -13.18 9.71 -13.75
CA ALA A 69 -14.38 9.89 -12.94
C ALA A 69 -15.34 8.73 -13.24
N PHE A 70 -15.91 8.16 -12.18
CA PHE A 70 -16.99 7.19 -12.34
C PHE A 70 -18.22 7.91 -12.88
N GLU A 71 -18.78 7.42 -13.99
CA GLU A 71 -20.08 7.84 -14.51
C GLU A 71 -21.10 6.71 -14.24
N PRO A 72 -22.23 7.02 -13.59
CA PRO A 72 -23.24 6.03 -13.18
C PRO A 72 -24.02 5.42 -14.34
#